data_AF-T0K8R8-F1
#
_entry.id   AF-T0K8R8-F1
#
_cell.length_a   1.000
_cell.length_b   1.000
_cell.length_c   1.000
_cell.angle_alpha   90.00
_cell.angle_beta   90.00
_cell.angle_gamma   90.00
#
_symmetry.space_group_name_H-M   'P 1'
#
loop_
_entity.id
_entity.type
_entity.pdbx_description
1 polymer ?
#
loop_
_entity_poly.entity_id
_entity_poly.type
_entity_poly.pdbx_seq_one_letter_code
_entity_poly.pdbx_strand_id
1 'polypeptide(L)' 'MLRFRQMKALQNFAPVNANLHNHFSLERHLVDRKIFKERRSAALAEWQMIAS' A
#
# COMPACT_ATOMS: atom_id res chain seq x y z
N MET A 1 -3.17 -4.55 -20.19
CA MET A 1 -3.73 -3.73 -19.09
C MET A 1 -5.24 -3.69 -19.24
N LEU A 2 -5.97 -4.42 -18.38
CA LEU A 2 -7.43 -4.30 -18.32
C LEU A 2 -7.76 -2.88 -17.86
N ARG A 3 -8.53 -2.15 -18.68
CA ARG A 3 -8.96 -0.79 -18.36
C ARG A 3 -10.23 -0.85 -17.52
N PHE A 4 -10.37 0.08 -16.57
CA PHE A 4 -11.63 0.27 -15.86
C PHE A 4 -12.73 0.56 -16.90
N ARG A 5 -13.83 -0.21 -16.84
CA ARG A 5 -14.97 -0.04 -17.75
C ARG A 5 -15.71 1.28 -17.52
N GLN A 6 -15.56 1.88 -16.34
CA GLN A 6 -16.19 3.13 -15.94
C GLN A 6 -15.24 4.02 -15.14
N MET A 7 -15.27 5.34 -15.38
CA MET A 7 -14.43 6.31 -14.65
C MET A 7 -14.74 6.34 -13.15
N LYS A 8 -16.00 6.15 -12.76
CA LYS A 8 -16.40 6.09 -11.34
C LYS A 8 -15.69 4.96 -10.59
N ALA A 9 -15.50 3.80 -11.22
CA ALA A 9 -14.77 2.69 -10.62
C ALA A 9 -13.28 3.01 -10.43
N LEU A 10 -12.66 3.69 -11.40
CA LEU A 10 -11.29 4.19 -11.27
C LEU A 10 -11.16 5.21 -10.14
N GLN A 11 -12.07 6.18 -10.07
CA GLN A 11 -12.06 7.23 -9.05
C GLN A 11 -12.18 6.66 -7.62
N ASN A 12 -12.98 5.62 -7.43
CA ASN A 12 -13.10 4.96 -6.13
C ASN A 12 -11.87 4.09 -5.81
N PHE A 13 -11.28 3.43 -6.81
CA PHE A 13 -10.15 2.52 -6.62
C PHE A 13 -8.80 3.22 -6.43
N ALA A 14 -8.54 4.25 -7.23
CA ALA A 14 -7.26 4.96 -7.26
C ALA A 14 -6.77 5.47 -5.89
N PRO A 15 -7.59 6.13 -5.04
CA PRO A 15 -7.13 6.62 -3.75
C PRO A 15 -6.75 5.49 -2.79
N VAL A 16 -7.49 4.38 -2.79
CA VAL A 16 -7.19 3.20 -1.96
C VAL A 16 -5.86 2.57 -2.40
N ASN A 17 -5.67 2.40 -3.71
CA ASN A 17 -4.45 1.85 -4.27
C ASN A 17 -3.23 2.75 -3.99
N ALA A 18 -3.39 4.07 -4.11
CA ALA A 18 -2.34 5.04 -3.80
C ALA A 18 -1.96 5.01 -2.32
N ASN A 19 -2.95 4.97 -1.42
CA ASN A 19 -2.72 4.89 0.02
C ASN A 19 -1.93 3.61 0.38
N LEU A 20 -2.37 2.45 -0.11
CA LEU A 20 -1.68 1.18 0.10
C LEU A 20 -0.24 1.20 -0.42
N HIS A 21 -0.04 1.71 -1.64
CA HIS A 21 1.31 1.83 -2.22
C HIS A 21 2.21 2.74 -1.36
N ASN A 22 1.70 3.87 -0.89
CA ASN A 22 2.45 4.79 -0.06
C ASN A 22 2.79 4.17 1.31
N HIS A 23 1.82 3.54 1.97
CA HIS A 23 2.00 2.88 3.28
C HIS A 23 3.08 1.79 3.23
N PHE A 24 3.14 1.01 2.15
CA PHE A 24 4.11 -0.08 1.99
C PHE A 24 5.39 0.28 1.22
N SER A 25 5.57 1.54 0.80
CA SER A 25 6.77 2.00 0.10
C SER A 25 8.01 1.90 1.00
N LEU A 26 7.85 2.25 2.29
CA LEU A 26 8.78 2.05 3.41
C LEU A 26 10.26 2.33 3.09
N GLU A 27 10.48 3.26 2.17
CA GLU A 27 11.80 3.71 1.73
C GLU A 27 12.73 2.54 1.38
N ARG A 28 12.21 1.47 0.74
CA ARG A 28 12.95 0.21 0.48
C ARG A 28 14.38 0.40 -0.06
N HIS A 29 14.61 1.46 -0.83
CA HIS A 29 15.89 1.75 -1.47
C HIS A 29 16.80 2.70 -0.66
N LEU A 30 16.28 3.32 0.39
CA LEU A 30 17.02 4.24 1.28
C LEU A 30 17.42 3.58 2.59
N VAL A 31 16.82 2.44 2.95
CA VAL A 31 17.10 1.71 4.20
C VAL A 31 17.65 0.31 3.92
N ASP A 32 18.39 -0.21 4.89
CA ASP A 32 18.85 -1.60 4.88
C ASP A 32 17.67 -2.60 4.84
N ARG A 33 17.95 -3.82 4.38
CA ARG A 33 16.95 -4.88 4.23
C ARG A 33 16.31 -5.28 5.56
N LYS A 34 17.03 -5.26 6.68
CA LYS A 34 16.51 -5.61 8.00
C LYS A 34 15.48 -4.58 8.46
N ILE A 35 15.83 -3.29 8.40
CA ILE A 35 14.95 -2.17 8.74
C ILE A 35 13.71 -2.19 7.85
N PHE A 36 13.88 -2.42 6.54
CA PHE A 36 12.75 -2.55 5.62
C PHE A 36 11.77 -3.66 6.03
N LYS A 37 12.27 -4.85 6.43
CA LYS A 37 11.42 -5.98 6.84
C LYS A 37 10.66 -5.69 8.13
N GLU A 38 11.30 -5.04 9.09
CA GLU A 38 10.67 -4.66 10.36
C GLU A 38 9.54 -3.66 10.12
N ARG A 39 9.83 -2.57 9.40
CA ARG A 39 8.82 -1.57 9.01
C ARG A 39 7.66 -2.20 8.23
N ARG A 40 7.93 -3.16 7.35
CA ARG A 40 6.89 -3.87 6.56
C ARG A 40 6.00 -4.74 7.43
N SER A 41 6.56 -5.36 8.46
CA SER A 41 5.81 -6.21 9.39
C SER A 41 4.89 -5.36 10.27
N ALA A 42 5.39 -4.21 10.77
CA ALA A 42 4.57 -3.24 11.50
C ALA A 42 3.42 -2.69 10.66
N ALA A 43 3.72 -2.21 9.45
CA ALA A 43 2.71 -1.69 8.51
C ALA A 43 1.62 -2.73 8.17
N LEU A 44 1.98 -4.01 8.08
CA LEU A 44 1.03 -5.10 7.86
C LEU A 44 0.12 -5.35 9.06
N ALA A 45 0.67 -5.33 10.29
CA ALA A 45 -0.12 -5.48 11.51
C ALA A 45 -1.14 -4.33 11.66
N GLU A 46 -0.70 -3.09 11.42
CA GLU A 46 -1.60 -1.93 11.38
C GLU A 46 -2.72 -2.09 10.35
N TRP A 47 -2.37 -2.54 9.14
CA TRP A 47 -3.36 -2.77 8.09
C TRP A 47 -4.38 -3.85 8.48
N GLN A 48 -3.94 -4.92 9.12
CA GLN A 48 -4.82 -5.98 9.61
C GLN A 48 -5.80 -5.48 10.67
N MET A 49 -5.39 -4.55 11.55
CA MET A 49 -6.29 -3.93 12.52
C MET A 49 -7.34 -3.00 11.88
N ILE A 50 -7.02 -2.37 10.75
CA ILE A 50 -7.97 -1.51 10.03
C ILE A 50 -8.93 -2.33 9.17
N ALA A 51 -8.46 -3.49 8.67
CA ALA A 51 -9.24 -4.36 7.80
C ALA A 51 -10.17 -5.33 8.54
N SER A 52 -9.99 -5.49 9.86
CA SER A 52 -10.87 -6.27 10.75
C SER A 52 -12.10 -5.48 11.16
#